data_AF-A0A0G4KB76-F1
#
_entry.id   AF-A0A0G4KB76-F1
#
_cell.length_a   1.000
_cell.length_b   1.000
_cell.length_c   1.000
_cell.angle_alpha   90.00
_cell.angle_beta   90.00
_cell.angle_gamma   90.00
#
_symmetry.space_group_name_H-M   'P 1'
#
loop_
_entity.id
_entity.type
_entity.pdbx_description
1 polymer ?
#
loop_
_entity_poly.entity_id
_entity_poly.type
_entity_poly.pdbx_seq_one_letter_code
_entity_poly.pdbx_strand_id
1 'polypeptide(L)' 'MIDLKELFTLYKKAFKAFEDKNYNEASFQYKVLLTLLEDHKEYINNYDDLKLTIENNIDLCNKLENFF' A
#
# COMPACT_ATOMS: atom_id res chain seq x y z
N MET A 1 1.57 17.78 7.79
CA MET A 1 2.64 17.62 6.79
C MET A 1 3.04 16.17 6.80
N ILE A 2 2.91 15.50 5.66
CA ILE A 2 3.19 14.06 5.56
C ILE A 2 4.69 13.79 5.68
N ASP A 3 5.08 12.75 6.42
CA ASP A 3 6.47 12.29 6.43
C ASP A 3 6.72 11.39 5.21
N LEU A 4 7.42 11.94 4.21
CA LEU A 4 7.80 11.21 3.00
C LEU A 4 8.65 9.98 3.32
N LYS A 5 9.48 10.02 4.37
CA LYS A 5 10.31 8.88 4.77
C LYS A 5 9.45 7.74 5.29
N GLU A 6 8.39 8.05 6.03
CA GLU A 6 7.43 7.06 6.51
C GLU A 6 6.69 6.40 5.34
N LEU A 7 6.19 7.19 4.39
CA LEU A 7 5.55 6.69 3.16
C LEU A 7 6.43 5.70 2.40
N PHE A 8 7.66 6.10 2.07
CA PHE A 8 8.59 5.22 1.35
C PHE A 8 8.98 3.99 2.15
N THR A 9 9.00 4.09 3.49
CA THR A 9 9.28 2.95 4.36
C THR A 9 8.14 1.94 4.33
N LEU A 10 6.89 2.39 4.43
CA LEU A 10 5.70 1.54 4.33
C LEU A 10 5.61 0.86 2.96
N TYR A 11 5.81 1.62 1.87
CA TYR A 11 5.83 1.06 0.53
C TYR A 11 6.91 -0.01 0.34
N LYS A 12 8.15 0.25 0.80
CA LYS A 12 9.25 -0.73 0.72
C LYS A 12 8.96 -1.99 1.53
N LYS A 13 8.34 -1.85 2.71
CA LYS A 13 7.92 -3.01 3.53
C LYS A 13 6.87 -3.83 2.80
N ALA A 14 5.84 -3.19 2.25
CA ALA A 14 4.79 -3.86 1.49
C ALA A 14 5.36 -4.61 0.27
N PHE A 15 6.23 -3.94 -0.50
CA PHE A 15 6.87 -4.54 -1.66
C PHE A 15 7.77 -5.72 -1.31
N LYS A 16 8.58 -5.60 -0.25
CA LYS A 16 9.41 -6.71 0.23
C LYS A 16 8.56 -7.90 0.67
N ALA A 17 7.50 -7.67 1.44
CA ALA A 17 6.58 -8.74 1.84
C ALA A 17 5.94 -9.44 0.63
N PHE A 18 5.62 -8.67 -0.42
CA PHE A 18 5.12 -9.20 -1.68
C PHE A 18 6.16 -10.08 -2.39
N GLU A 19 7.42 -9.64 -2.48
CA GLU A 19 8.53 -10.44 -3.05
C GLU A 19 8.78 -11.73 -2.25
N ASP A 20 8.66 -11.66 -0.94
CA ASP A 20 8.78 -12.79 -0.01
C ASP A 20 7.54 -13.73 -0.05
N LYS A 21 6.55 -13.46 -0.93
CA LYS A 21 5.26 -14.17 -1.07
C LYS A 21 4.42 -14.19 0.21
N ASN A 22 4.68 -13.28 1.14
CA ASN A 22 3.83 -13.07 2.31
C ASN A 22 2.74 -12.05 1.95
N TYR A 23 1.74 -12.51 1.20
CA TYR A 23 0.72 -11.63 0.63
C TYR A 23 -0.20 -11.01 1.70
N ASN A 24 -0.43 -11.71 2.80
CA ASN A 24 -1.13 -11.15 3.97
C ASN A 24 -0.41 -9.92 4.54
N GLU A 25 0.90 -10.04 4.78
CA GLU A 25 1.69 -8.91 5.28
C GLU A 25 1.79 -7.78 4.25
N ALA A 26 1.98 -8.11 2.96
CA ALA A 26 1.99 -7.11 1.90
C ALA A 26 0.67 -6.31 1.84
N SER A 27 -0.46 -7.02 1.84
CA SER A 27 -1.82 -6.45 1.88
C SER A 27 -2.01 -5.54 3.09
N PHE A 28 -1.57 -6.00 4.28
CA PHE A 28 -1.62 -5.21 5.50
C PHE A 28 -0.82 -3.90 5.38
N GLN A 29 0.44 -3.97 4.93
CA GLN A 29 1.28 -2.78 4.79
C GLN A 29 0.75 -1.81 3.73
N TYR A 30 0.18 -2.30 2.62
CA TYR A 30 -0.50 -1.44 1.64
C TYR A 30 -1.75 -0.76 2.22
N LYS A 31 -2.52 -1.43 3.09
CA LYS A 31 -3.66 -0.80 3.78
C LYS A 31 -3.20 0.30 4.74
N VAL A 32 -2.12 0.07 5.48
CA VAL A 32 -1.52 1.10 6.35
C VAL A 32 -1.06 2.32 5.52
N LEU A 33 -0.39 2.06 4.39
CA LEU A 33 0.02 3.11 3.45
C LEU A 33 -1.19 3.91 2.94
N LEU A 34 -2.28 3.23 2.58
CA LEU A 34 -3.50 3.88 2.09
C LEU A 34 -4.15 4.76 3.16
N THR A 35 -4.25 4.29 4.41
CA THR A 35 -4.78 5.08 5.52
C THR A 35 -3.98 6.37 5.72
N LEU A 36 -2.65 6.29 5.72
CA LEU A 36 -1.78 7.45 5.86
C LEU A 36 -1.95 8.47 4.72
N LEU A 37 -2.18 7.99 3.49
CA LEU A 37 -2.42 8.86 2.34
C LEU A 37 -3.80 9.53 2.41
N GLU A 38 -4.83 8.81 2.84
CA GLU A 38 -6.19 9.34 2.98
C GLU A 38 -6.24 10.49 4.01
N ASP A 39 -5.46 10.40 5.10
CA ASP A 39 -5.29 11.46 6.12
C ASP A 39 -4.64 12.75 5.57
N HIS A 40 -4.03 12.68 4.38
CA HIS A 40 -3.29 13.77 3.75
C HIS A 40 -3.71 14.06 2.30
N LYS A 41 -4.84 13.52 1.86
CA LYS A 41 -5.30 13.56 0.46
C LYS A 41 -5.40 14.96 -0.13
N GLU A 42 -5.74 15.96 0.68
CA GLU A 42 -5.88 17.37 0.25
C GLU A 42 -4.56 17.98 -0.23
N TYR A 43 -3.43 17.37 0.13
CA TYR A 43 -2.08 17.82 -0.24
C TYR A 43 -1.44 16.96 -1.34
N ILE A 44 -2.18 16.04 -1.94
CA ILE A 44 -1.68 15.09 -2.95
C ILE A 44 -2.44 15.34 -4.26
N ASN A 45 -1.76 15.96 -5.23
CA ASN A 45 -2.39 16.35 -6.50
C ASN A 45 -2.99 15.16 -7.28
N ASN A 46 -2.38 13.97 -7.20
CA ASN A 46 -2.81 12.77 -7.91
C ASN A 46 -3.31 11.70 -6.93
N TYR A 47 -4.05 12.12 -5.90
CA TYR A 47 -4.50 11.24 -4.83
C TYR A 47 -5.28 10.03 -5.35
N ASP A 48 -6.26 10.26 -6.23
CA ASP A 48 -7.15 9.21 -6.73
C ASP A 48 -6.41 8.13 -7.53
N ASP A 49 -5.45 8.53 -8.38
CA ASP A 49 -4.60 7.60 -9.13
C ASP A 49 -3.72 6.76 -8.20
N LEU A 50 -3.15 7.40 -7.17
CA LEU A 50 -2.32 6.73 -6.17
C LEU A 50 -3.15 5.75 -5.33
N LYS A 51 -4.34 6.17 -4.90
CA LYS A 51 -5.30 5.33 -4.18
C LYS A 51 -5.66 4.10 -5.00
N LEU A 52 -6.06 4.28 -6.26
CA LEU A 52 -6.41 3.17 -7.15
C LEU A 52 -5.25 2.19 -7.33
N THR A 53 -4.02 2.72 -7.46
CA THR A 53 -2.82 1.88 -7.58
C THR A 53 -2.60 1.02 -6.32
N ILE A 54 -2.78 1.60 -5.14
CA ILE A 54 -2.62 0.87 -3.87
C ILE A 54 -3.76 -0.13 -3.65
N GLU A 55 -5.00 0.23 -3.96
CA GLU A 55 -6.16 -0.67 -3.91
C GLU A 55 -5.97 -1.88 -4.83
N ASN A 56 -5.47 -1.67 -6.06
CA ASN A 56 -5.15 -2.76 -6.99
C ASN A 56 -4.08 -3.71 -6.43
N ASN A 57 -3.06 -3.18 -5.73
CA ASN A 57 -2.03 -4.00 -5.09
C ASN A 57 -2.61 -4.82 -3.93
N ILE A 58 -3.50 -4.23 -3.11
CA ILE A 58 -4.21 -4.94 -2.04
C ILE A 58 -5.04 -6.08 -2.62
N ASP A 59 -5.81 -5.80 -3.67
CA ASP A 59 -6.63 -6.81 -4.35
C ASP A 59 -5.79 -7.93 -4.95
N LEU A 60 -4.65 -7.60 -5.56
CA LEU A 60 -3.72 -8.59 -6.07
C LEU A 60 -3.18 -9.48 -4.95
N CYS A 61 -2.76 -8.91 -3.82
CA CYS A 61 -2.29 -9.66 -2.66
C CYS A 61 -3.37 -10.61 -2.14
N ASN A 62 -4.60 -10.12 -1.96
CA ASN A 62 -5.72 -10.93 -1.47
C ASN A 62 -6.08 -12.05 -2.45
N LYS A 63 -6.01 -11.80 -3.76
CA LYS A 63 -6.20 -12.84 -4.78
C LYS A 63 -5.13 -13.91 -4.67
N LEU A 64 -3.86 -13.53 -4.62
CA LEU A 64 -2.73 -14.45 -4.54
C LEU A 64 -2.76 -15.30 -3.28
N GLU A 65 -3.13 -14.74 -2.13
CA GLU A 65 -3.30 -15.50 -0.89
C GLU A 65 -4.35 -16.62 -1.04
N ASN A 66 -5.49 -16.32 -1.67
CA ASN A 66 -6.56 -17.31 -1.88
C ASN A 66 -6.20 -18.44 -2.88
N PHE A 67 -5.02 -18.39 -3.52
CA PHE A 67 -4.53 -19.45 -4.40
C PHE A 67 -3.60 -20.46 -3.69
N PHE A 68 -3.13 -20.16 -2.48
CA PHE A 68 -2.24 -21.03 -1.68
C PHE A 68 -2.95 -21.61 -0.47
#